data_AF-A0AAD7BI52-F1
#
_entry.id   AF-A0AAD7BI52-F1
#
_cell.length_a   1.000
_cell.length_b   1.000
_cell.length_c   1.000
_cell.angle_alpha   90.00
_cell.angle_beta   90.00
_cell.angle_gamma   90.00
#
_symmetry.space_group_name_H-M   'P 1'
#
loop_
_entity.id
_entity.type
_entity.pdbx_description
1 polymer ?
#
loop_
_entity_poly.entity_id
_entity_poly.type
_entity_poly.pdbx_seq_one_letter_code
_entity_poly.pdbx_strand_id
1 'polypeptide(L)'
;MLISDLHASGPSAVASTSRSLTNAQKSKRKKDAKPLEHSKVLILTEKTCYIAAINRVYGNPPLSTTTLDCITAKGRLPCSLCAARDEIELDFPSPRLLSGTKLPLFTAPPAAAPLSAAEKKLRLTKKEREQVQLSVIKFGESVRRAERKNATHQDRPKSSYLPMSLIKSILDNLLSLDSITRLEPLVQRWVFATGHRVRLYAALHTLRATINSQRETERLKRKEKRRATRAGKKAVYDSESESANEDQEESSSGDEEVDEHPRSSPIPPPPKHSRKVLKEVTNQKPSTRARVTRAARKPLQGASEVAQSYGVPYRTSSGRRAAKAAG
;
A
#
# COMPACT_ATOMS: atom_id res chain seq x y z
N MET A 1 1.48 6.48 69.39
CA MET A 1 2.63 7.25 68.89
C MET A 1 2.20 7.83 67.54
N LEU A 2 1.64 9.04 67.53
CA LEU A 2 2.32 10.33 67.22
C LEU A 2 2.79 10.35 65.75
N ILE A 3 1.95 10.83 64.82
CA ILE A 3 1.76 12.22 64.31
C ILE A 3 2.93 12.73 63.47
N SER A 4 2.56 13.45 62.39
CA SER A 4 3.31 14.40 61.53
C SER A 4 3.79 13.83 60.18
N ASP A 5 3.72 14.50 59.04
CA ASP A 5 2.96 15.67 58.59
C ASP A 5 3.13 15.76 57.06
N LEU A 6 2.05 16.23 56.41
CA LEU A 6 2.00 17.17 55.31
C LEU A 6 3.31 17.58 54.59
N HIS A 7 3.34 17.47 53.24
CA HIS A 7 3.63 18.64 52.40
C HIS A 7 3.06 18.48 50.98
N ALA A 8 2.06 19.31 50.69
CA ALA A 8 1.59 19.64 49.36
C ALA A 8 2.57 20.63 48.69
N SER A 9 2.74 20.52 47.37
CA SER A 9 3.16 21.65 46.53
C SER A 9 2.62 21.45 45.13
N GLY A 10 1.77 22.39 44.74
CA GLY A 10 1.04 22.43 43.48
C GLY A 10 1.87 22.93 42.28
N PRO A 11 1.20 23.17 41.15
CA PRO A 11 1.80 23.25 39.82
C PRO A 11 2.32 24.66 39.50
N SER A 12 3.49 24.74 38.87
CA SER A 12 3.98 26.00 38.28
C SER A 12 3.66 26.01 36.78
N ALA A 13 2.59 26.73 36.45
CA ALA A 13 2.27 27.16 35.10
C ALA A 13 3.03 28.46 34.81
N VAL A 14 3.95 28.43 33.85
CA VAL A 14 4.48 29.64 33.22
C VAL A 14 3.94 29.69 31.80
N ALA A 15 2.95 30.56 31.63
CA ALA A 15 2.49 31.03 30.33
C ALA A 15 3.60 31.89 29.71
N SER A 16 4.06 31.52 28.52
CA SER A 16 4.83 32.40 27.64
C SER A 16 4.07 32.55 26.33
N THR A 17 3.29 33.63 26.28
CA THR A 17 2.64 34.14 25.08
C THR A 17 3.72 34.82 24.23
N SER A 18 4.00 34.29 23.04
CA SER A 18 4.65 35.08 21.98
C SER A 18 3.84 34.97 20.70
N ARG A 19 3.53 36.14 20.15
CA ARG A 19 2.68 36.36 18.98
C ARG A 19 3.43 35.98 17.70
N SER A 20 2.66 35.32 16.82
CA SER A 20 2.68 35.32 15.35
C SER A 20 3.90 35.92 14.63
N LEU A 21 4.47 35.19 13.66
CA LEU A 21 4.57 35.65 12.27
C LEU A 21 4.69 34.45 11.31
N THR A 22 3.81 34.45 10.33
CA THR A 22 3.78 33.59 9.16
C THR A 22 5.07 33.72 8.34
N ASN A 23 5.72 32.60 8.00
CA ASN A 23 6.38 32.49 6.71
C ASN A 23 6.52 31.03 6.28
N ALA A 24 5.68 30.66 5.31
CA ALA A 24 5.70 29.38 4.63
C ALA A 24 6.89 29.35 3.65
N GLN A 25 8.09 29.07 4.15
CA GLN A 25 9.19 28.58 3.32
C GLN A 25 9.27 27.06 3.43
N LYS A 26 8.90 26.38 2.35
CA LYS A 26 9.15 24.94 2.16
C LYS A 26 10.65 24.71 2.13
N SER A 27 11.28 24.59 3.30
CA SER A 27 12.62 24.01 3.38
C SER A 27 12.49 22.53 3.02
N LYS A 28 13.28 22.08 2.04
CA LYS A 28 13.49 20.66 1.80
C LYS A 28 14.06 20.11 3.10
N ARG A 29 13.24 19.38 3.88
CA ARG A 29 13.71 18.60 5.03
C ARG A 29 14.91 17.79 4.56
N LYS A 30 16.12 18.20 4.95
CA LYS A 30 17.27 17.30 4.97
C LYS A 30 16.78 16.13 5.81
N LYS A 31 16.71 14.96 5.20
CA LYS A 31 16.32 13.74 5.88
C LYS A 31 17.37 13.57 6.98
N ASP A 32 17.03 13.90 8.22
CA ASP A 32 17.93 13.78 9.35
C ASP A 32 18.49 12.36 9.31
N ALA A 33 19.79 12.26 9.00
CA ALA A 33 20.47 10.99 8.92
C ALA A 33 20.39 10.42 10.32
N LYS A 34 19.62 9.35 10.49
CA LYS A 34 19.52 8.67 11.79
C LYS A 34 20.94 8.38 12.27
N PRO A 35 21.27 8.68 13.53
CA PRO A 35 22.59 8.40 14.06
C PRO A 35 22.91 6.92 13.84
N LEU A 36 24.10 6.65 13.30
CA LEU A 36 24.53 5.28 13.04
C LEU A 36 24.65 4.56 14.39
N GLU A 37 24.14 3.33 14.45
CA GLU A 37 24.21 2.51 15.66
C GLU A 37 25.67 2.33 16.10
N HIS A 38 25.95 2.51 17.40
CA HIS A 38 27.31 2.44 17.96
C HIS A 38 28.06 1.16 17.55
N SER A 39 27.39 0.01 17.61
CA SER A 39 27.89 -1.30 17.17
C SER A 39 28.44 -1.27 15.74
N LYS A 40 27.74 -0.59 14.83
CA LYS A 40 28.14 -0.47 13.42
C LYS A 40 29.31 0.48 13.24
N VAL A 41 29.35 1.55 14.03
CA VAL A 41 30.49 2.48 14.04
C VAL A 41 31.76 1.70 14.42
N LEU A 42 31.72 0.93 15.52
CA LEU A 42 32.85 0.13 15.98
C LEU A 42 33.37 -0.83 14.91
N ILE A 43 32.46 -1.56 14.24
CA ILE A 43 32.83 -2.49 13.17
C ILE A 43 33.44 -1.75 11.96
N LEU A 44 32.89 -0.60 11.57
CA LEU A 44 33.40 0.19 10.44
C LEU A 44 34.75 0.84 10.73
N THR A 45 35.04 1.17 11.99
CA THR A 45 36.33 1.73 12.44
C THR A 45 37.39 0.66 12.72
N GLU A 46 37.02 -0.62 12.64
CA GLU A 46 37.94 -1.73 12.92
C GLU A 46 39.08 -1.77 11.90
N LYS A 47 40.30 -2.02 12.39
CA LYS A 47 41.52 -2.08 11.59
C LYS A 47 42.14 -3.48 11.50
N THR A 48 41.70 -4.40 12.37
CA THR A 48 42.31 -5.73 12.49
C THR A 48 41.54 -6.79 11.70
N CYS A 49 40.31 -7.12 12.12
CA CYS A 49 39.48 -8.14 11.49
C CYS A 49 38.00 -7.84 11.70
N TYR A 50 37.24 -7.72 10.59
CA TYR A 50 35.80 -7.46 10.67
C TYR A 50 35.04 -8.57 11.38
N ILE A 51 35.39 -9.83 11.14
CA ILE A 51 34.69 -10.97 11.74
C ILE A 51 34.94 -11.03 13.25
N ALA A 52 36.20 -10.82 13.68
CA ALA A 52 36.54 -10.74 15.09
C ALA A 52 35.82 -9.57 15.79
N ALA A 53 35.73 -8.40 15.14
CA ALA A 53 34.97 -7.26 15.66
C ALA A 53 33.47 -7.56 15.76
N ILE A 54 32.86 -8.14 14.73
CA ILE A 54 31.46 -8.56 14.76
C ILE A 54 31.21 -9.52 15.93
N ASN A 55 32.06 -10.53 16.08
CA ASN A 55 31.91 -11.52 17.14
C ASN A 55 32.10 -10.93 18.54
N ARG A 56 33.03 -9.98 18.73
CA ARG A 56 33.20 -9.23 19.98
C ARG A 56 31.99 -8.35 20.29
N VAL A 57 31.48 -7.61 19.30
CA VAL A 57 30.36 -6.67 19.46
C VAL A 57 29.04 -7.41 19.74
N TYR A 58 28.80 -8.55 19.09
CA TYR A 58 27.56 -9.32 19.24
C TYR A 58 27.66 -10.52 20.20
N GLY A 59 28.83 -10.80 20.76
CA GLY A 59 29.03 -11.88 21.74
C GLY A 59 28.80 -13.28 21.18
N ASN A 60 29.19 -13.54 19.93
CA ASN A 60 28.96 -14.83 19.27
C ASN A 60 29.86 -15.93 19.88
N PRO A 61 29.31 -17.03 20.44
CA PRO A 61 30.11 -18.11 21.01
C PRO A 61 30.68 -19.06 19.93
N PRO A 62 31.76 -19.81 20.23
CA PRO A 62 32.58 -19.73 21.45
C PRO A 62 33.60 -18.59 21.39
N LEU A 63 33.60 -17.72 22.42
CA LEU A 63 34.42 -16.50 22.46
C LEU A 63 35.93 -16.76 22.32
N SER A 64 36.39 -17.94 22.74
CA SER A 64 37.80 -18.35 22.67
C SER A 64 38.33 -18.45 21.24
N THR A 65 37.48 -18.75 20.26
CA THR A 65 37.89 -18.84 18.84
C THR A 65 37.31 -17.72 18.00
N THR A 66 36.15 -17.17 18.38
CA THR A 66 35.46 -16.16 17.58
C THR A 66 36.08 -14.76 17.67
N THR A 67 36.94 -14.52 18.67
CA THR A 67 37.71 -13.26 18.81
C THR A 67 39.03 -13.26 18.06
N LEU A 68 39.47 -14.42 17.55
CA LEU A 68 40.66 -14.53 16.72
C LEU A 68 40.39 -13.92 15.33
N ASP A 69 41.44 -13.44 14.68
CA ASP A 69 41.32 -13.00 13.29
C ASP A 69 40.99 -14.17 12.35
N CYS A 70 40.47 -13.87 11.16
CA CYS A 70 39.97 -14.91 10.25
C CYS A 70 41.02 -15.97 9.89
N ILE A 71 42.30 -15.61 9.90
CA ILE A 71 43.41 -16.46 9.47
C ILE A 71 43.84 -17.37 10.61
N THR A 72 44.03 -16.82 11.81
CA THR A 72 44.34 -17.57 13.03
C THR A 72 43.20 -18.53 13.39
N ALA A 73 41.95 -18.10 13.17
CA ALA A 73 40.76 -18.93 13.34
C ALA A 73 40.62 -20.03 12.27
N LYS A 74 41.50 -20.10 11.27
CA LYS A 74 41.42 -21.00 10.11
C LYS A 74 40.04 -20.93 9.43
N GLY A 75 39.49 -19.72 9.34
CA GLY A 75 38.24 -19.47 8.65
C GLY A 75 38.37 -19.77 7.16
N ARG A 76 37.30 -20.28 6.55
CA ARG A 76 37.30 -20.67 5.13
C ARG A 76 37.62 -19.52 4.17
N LEU A 77 37.26 -18.29 4.53
CA LEU A 77 37.53 -17.08 3.76
C LEU A 77 37.96 -15.95 4.70
N PRO A 78 39.13 -15.32 4.49
CA PRO A 78 39.51 -14.12 5.23
C PRO A 78 38.60 -12.93 4.89
N CYS A 79 38.36 -12.05 5.86
CA CYS A 79 37.78 -10.74 5.57
C CYS A 79 38.80 -9.86 4.82
N SER A 80 38.35 -8.76 4.21
CA SER A 80 39.23 -7.90 3.41
C SER A 80 40.42 -7.31 4.18
N LEU A 81 40.28 -7.05 5.49
CA LEU A 81 41.40 -6.57 6.33
C LEU A 81 42.45 -7.65 6.55
N CYS A 82 42.03 -8.87 6.88
CA CYS A 82 42.93 -10.03 7.00
C CYS A 82 43.59 -10.37 5.66
N ALA A 83 42.81 -10.35 4.57
CA ALA A 83 43.31 -10.63 3.24
C ALA A 83 44.37 -9.62 2.80
N ALA A 84 44.14 -8.33 3.05
CA ALA A 84 45.12 -7.28 2.75
C ALA A 84 46.39 -7.38 3.61
N ARG A 85 46.25 -7.72 4.91
CA ARG A 85 47.36 -7.82 5.85
C ARG A 85 48.30 -8.98 5.52
N ASP A 86 47.74 -10.12 5.11
CA ASP A 86 48.48 -11.34 4.82
C ASP A 86 48.65 -11.58 3.30
N GLU A 87 48.42 -10.55 2.48
CA GLU A 87 48.58 -10.55 1.02
C GLU A 87 47.86 -11.72 0.30
N ILE A 88 46.69 -12.12 0.84
CA ILE A 88 45.88 -13.19 0.29
C ILE A 88 44.99 -12.62 -0.81
N GLU A 89 45.31 -12.93 -2.06
CA GLU A 89 44.42 -12.69 -3.18
C GLU A 89 43.28 -13.71 -3.18
N LEU A 90 42.05 -13.20 -3.05
CA LEU A 90 40.84 -14.02 -3.16
C LEU A 90 40.44 -14.12 -4.63
N ASP A 91 40.86 -15.19 -5.30
CA ASP A 91 40.31 -15.53 -6.60
C ASP A 91 38.97 -16.24 -6.42
N PHE A 92 37.89 -15.56 -6.82
CA PHE A 92 36.60 -16.19 -6.97
C PHE A 92 36.50 -16.63 -8.43
N PRO A 93 36.68 -17.94 -8.73
CA PRO A 93 36.60 -18.39 -10.10
C PRO A 93 35.27 -17.92 -10.66
N SER A 94 35.31 -17.09 -11.70
CA SER A 94 34.10 -16.73 -12.42
C SER A 94 33.39 -18.03 -12.74
N PRO A 95 32.11 -18.20 -12.35
CA PRO A 95 31.41 -19.45 -12.57
C PRO A 95 31.61 -19.81 -14.04
N ARG A 96 32.34 -20.90 -14.29
CA ARG A 96 32.66 -21.33 -15.65
C ARG A 96 31.31 -21.60 -16.30
N LEU A 97 30.83 -20.64 -17.08
CA LEU A 97 29.73 -20.89 -18.00
C LEU A 97 30.27 -21.99 -18.90
N LEU A 98 29.82 -23.22 -18.69
CA LEU A 98 30.07 -24.34 -19.61
C LEU A 98 29.86 -23.78 -21.00
N SER A 99 30.93 -23.68 -21.79
CA SER A 99 30.92 -23.00 -23.09
C SER A 99 29.77 -23.54 -23.93
N GLY A 100 28.68 -22.77 -24.04
CA GLY A 100 27.46 -23.18 -24.74
C GLY A 100 26.15 -23.10 -23.94
N THR A 101 26.17 -23.10 -22.61
CA THR A 101 24.96 -22.81 -21.83
C THR A 101 24.73 -21.31 -21.78
N LYS A 102 23.98 -20.79 -22.76
CA LYS A 102 23.36 -19.47 -22.64
C LYS A 102 22.66 -19.46 -21.27
N LEU A 103 23.09 -18.56 -20.37
CA LEU A 103 22.38 -18.30 -19.12
C LEU A 103 20.88 -18.26 -19.46
N PRO A 104 20.02 -18.98 -18.72
CA PRO A 104 18.59 -18.96 -19.02
C PRO A 104 18.19 -17.50 -19.15
N LEU A 105 17.72 -17.13 -20.35
CA LEU A 105 17.27 -15.78 -20.60
C LEU A 105 16.28 -15.49 -19.48
N PHE A 106 16.58 -14.51 -18.63
CA PHE A 106 15.68 -14.11 -17.56
C PHE A 106 14.42 -13.59 -18.24
N THR A 107 13.50 -14.50 -18.53
CA THR A 107 12.19 -14.16 -19.06
C THR A 107 11.54 -13.38 -17.94
N ALA A 108 11.39 -12.08 -18.18
CA ALA A 108 10.60 -11.26 -17.30
C ALA A 108 9.28 -12.01 -17.07
N PRO A 109 8.85 -12.21 -15.81
CA PRO A 109 7.60 -12.89 -15.53
C PRO A 109 6.53 -12.28 -16.43
N PRO A 110 5.71 -13.10 -17.11
CA PRO A 110 4.71 -12.58 -18.03
C PRO A 110 3.92 -11.49 -17.31
N ALA A 111 3.82 -10.32 -17.96
CA ALA A 111 3.13 -9.17 -17.38
C ALA A 111 1.75 -9.65 -16.90
N ALA A 112 1.49 -9.50 -15.61
CA ALA A 112 0.30 -10.06 -14.98
C ALA A 112 -0.95 -9.60 -15.75
N ALA A 113 -1.76 -10.57 -16.18
CA ALA A 113 -2.98 -10.29 -16.92
C ALA A 113 -3.87 -9.32 -16.14
N PRO A 114 -4.58 -8.40 -16.83
CA PRO A 114 -5.49 -7.48 -16.17
C PRO A 114 -6.58 -8.27 -15.46
N LEU A 115 -6.67 -8.11 -14.13
CA LEU A 115 -7.68 -8.78 -13.32
C LEU A 115 -9.09 -8.37 -13.73
N SER A 116 -9.99 -9.34 -13.71
CA SER A 116 -11.42 -9.15 -13.93
C SER A 116 -12.04 -8.25 -12.86
N ALA A 117 -13.21 -7.67 -13.15
CA ALA A 117 -13.92 -6.83 -12.20
C ALA A 117 -14.32 -7.58 -10.92
N ALA A 118 -14.59 -8.88 -11.02
CA ALA A 118 -14.92 -9.73 -9.87
C ALA A 118 -13.70 -9.93 -8.96
N GLU A 119 -12.53 -10.27 -9.53
CA GLU A 119 -11.28 -10.45 -8.78
C GLU A 119 -10.82 -9.16 -8.10
N LYS A 120 -11.05 -8.00 -8.75
CA LYS A 120 -10.76 -6.69 -8.15
C LYS A 120 -11.58 -6.43 -6.88
N LYS A 121 -12.82 -6.92 -6.80
CA LYS A 121 -13.66 -6.80 -5.58
C LYS A 121 -13.14 -7.66 -4.44
N LEU A 122 -12.53 -8.81 -4.74
CA LEU A 122 -11.93 -9.71 -3.76
C LEU A 122 -10.56 -9.25 -3.27
N ARG A 123 -9.99 -8.18 -3.83
CA ARG A 123 -8.75 -7.59 -3.35
C ARG A 123 -8.99 -6.52 -2.30
N LEU A 124 -8.09 -6.50 -1.32
CA LEU A 124 -7.98 -5.43 -0.36
C LEU A 124 -7.47 -4.16 -1.05
N THR A 125 -8.07 -3.02 -0.70
CA THR A 125 -7.51 -1.71 -1.02
C THR A 125 -6.21 -1.50 -0.24
N LYS A 126 -5.38 -0.54 -0.65
CA LYS A 126 -4.10 -0.27 0.03
C LYS A 126 -4.26 0.00 1.53
N LYS A 127 -5.27 0.80 1.90
CA LYS A 127 -5.56 1.15 3.31
C LYS A 127 -6.02 -0.06 4.11
N GLU A 128 -6.94 -0.84 3.58
CA GLU A 128 -7.41 -2.08 4.21
C GLU A 128 -6.24 -3.07 4.38
N ARG A 129 -5.37 -3.19 3.37
CA ARG A 129 -4.20 -4.07 3.41
C ARG A 129 -3.24 -3.69 4.54
N GLU A 130 -2.92 -2.41 4.69
CA GLU A 130 -2.06 -1.91 5.77
C GLU A 130 -2.69 -2.17 7.15
N GLN A 131 -4.00 -1.93 7.29
CA GLN A 131 -4.73 -2.20 8.53
C GLN A 131 -4.73 -3.69 8.89
N VAL A 132 -5.05 -4.57 7.93
CA VAL A 132 -5.05 -6.02 8.15
C VAL A 132 -3.64 -6.49 8.49
N GLN A 133 -2.62 -6.00 7.77
CA GLN A 133 -1.24 -6.38 8.02
C GLN A 133 -0.83 -6.06 9.46
N LEU A 134 -1.18 -4.86 9.97
CA LEU A 134 -0.92 -4.49 11.36
C LEU A 134 -1.64 -5.42 12.35
N SER A 135 -2.91 -5.74 12.11
CA SER A 135 -3.68 -6.65 12.97
C SER A 135 -3.12 -8.07 12.98
N VAL A 136 -2.69 -8.57 11.82
CA VAL A 136 -2.07 -9.89 11.67
C VAL A 136 -0.69 -9.92 12.34
N ILE A 137 0.11 -8.85 12.26
CA ILE A 137 1.37 -8.72 12.99
C ILE A 137 1.12 -8.72 14.50
N LYS A 138 0.12 -7.97 14.99
CA LYS A 138 -0.28 -7.98 16.41
C LYS A 138 -0.70 -9.38 16.87
N PHE A 139 -1.41 -10.13 16.03
CA PHE A 139 -1.71 -11.53 16.30
C PHE A 139 -0.44 -12.38 16.41
N GLY A 140 0.51 -12.24 15.49
CA GLY A 140 1.80 -12.93 15.56
C GLY A 140 2.60 -12.60 16.84
N GLU A 141 2.51 -11.36 17.33
CA GLU A 141 3.09 -10.99 18.64
C GLU A 141 2.38 -11.68 19.81
N SER A 142 1.06 -11.86 19.73
CA SER A 142 0.29 -12.62 20.73
C SER A 142 0.71 -14.09 20.76
N VAL A 143 0.86 -14.72 19.58
CA VAL A 143 1.40 -16.08 19.46
C VAL A 143 2.78 -16.16 20.08
N ARG A 144 3.67 -15.21 19.79
CA ARG A 144 5.00 -15.14 20.41
C ARG A 144 4.93 -15.08 21.93
N ARG A 145 4.09 -14.21 22.51
CA ARG A 145 3.97 -14.09 23.97
C ARG A 145 3.46 -15.39 24.62
N ALA A 146 2.53 -16.08 23.96
CA ALA A 146 2.00 -17.35 24.45
C ALA A 146 3.06 -18.46 24.39
N GLU A 147 3.72 -18.60 23.24
CA GLU A 147 4.65 -19.71 22.97
C GLU A 147 6.05 -19.52 23.57
N ARG A 148 6.46 -18.28 23.84
CA ARG A 148 7.80 -18.00 24.40
C ARG A 148 7.98 -18.57 25.81
N LYS A 149 6.89 -18.87 26.53
CA LYS A 149 6.94 -19.54 27.83
C LYS A 149 7.32 -21.02 27.73
N ASN A 150 7.19 -21.62 26.53
CA ASN A 150 7.60 -22.99 26.28
C ASN A 150 9.13 -23.02 26.06
N ALA A 151 9.85 -23.84 26.83
CA ALA A 151 11.32 -23.93 26.79
C ALA A 151 11.86 -24.21 25.38
N THR A 152 11.14 -25.00 24.59
CA THR A 152 11.49 -25.34 23.18
C THR A 152 11.43 -24.15 22.22
N HIS A 153 10.81 -23.04 22.62
CA HIS A 153 10.52 -21.89 21.74
C HIS A 153 11.03 -20.56 22.31
N GLN A 154 11.80 -20.57 23.40
CA GLN A 154 12.26 -19.36 24.06
C GLN A 154 13.17 -18.48 23.19
N ASP A 155 14.06 -19.12 22.43
CA ASP A 155 15.11 -18.47 21.63
C ASP A 155 14.77 -18.32 20.14
N ARG A 156 13.52 -18.61 19.76
CA ARG A 156 13.10 -18.49 18.37
C ARG A 156 13.05 -17.02 17.93
N PRO A 157 13.50 -16.69 16.71
CA PRO A 157 13.43 -15.33 16.20
C PRO A 157 11.99 -14.87 16.04
N LYS A 158 11.72 -13.57 16.25
CA LYS A 158 10.37 -12.99 16.19
C LYS A 158 9.63 -13.31 14.88
N SER A 159 10.34 -13.33 13.76
CA SER A 159 9.79 -13.64 12.43
C SER A 159 9.33 -15.09 12.26
N SER A 160 9.79 -16.02 13.09
CA SER A 160 9.39 -17.44 13.01
C SER A 160 7.97 -17.69 13.54
N TYR A 161 7.49 -16.87 14.48
CA TYR A 161 6.15 -17.02 15.06
C TYR A 161 5.04 -16.67 14.07
N LEU A 162 5.31 -15.80 13.10
CA LEU A 162 4.41 -15.56 11.98
C LEU A 162 5.22 -15.13 10.75
N PRO A 163 5.59 -16.07 9.86
CA PRO A 163 6.43 -15.78 8.70
C PRO A 163 5.79 -14.74 7.76
N MET A 164 6.61 -13.86 7.20
CA MET A 164 6.13 -12.80 6.30
C MET A 164 5.46 -13.35 5.02
N SER A 165 5.90 -14.52 4.56
CA SER A 165 5.26 -15.24 3.46
C SER A 165 3.82 -15.62 3.78
N LEU A 166 3.56 -16.11 4.99
CA LEU A 166 2.21 -16.43 5.46
C LEU A 166 1.35 -15.16 5.58
N ILE A 167 1.90 -14.08 6.13
CA ILE A 167 1.20 -12.79 6.21
C ILE A 167 0.79 -12.34 4.80
N LYS A 168 1.70 -12.39 3.82
CA LYS A 168 1.42 -12.02 2.44
C LYS A 168 0.31 -12.90 1.84
N SER A 169 0.39 -14.22 2.00
CA SER A 169 -0.63 -15.14 1.50
C SER A 169 -2.00 -14.90 2.13
N ILE A 170 -2.06 -14.59 3.43
CA ILE A 170 -3.31 -14.21 4.11
C ILE A 170 -3.87 -12.91 3.53
N LEU A 171 -3.03 -11.88 3.35
CA LEU A 171 -3.47 -10.60 2.79
C LEU A 171 -4.02 -10.72 1.37
N ASP A 172 -3.40 -11.58 0.56
CA ASP A 172 -3.81 -11.78 -0.84
C ASP A 172 -5.12 -12.60 -0.94
N ASN A 173 -5.46 -13.40 0.07
CA ASN A 173 -6.63 -14.30 0.07
C ASN A 173 -7.73 -13.94 1.07
N LEU A 174 -7.57 -12.91 1.91
CA LEU A 174 -8.43 -12.65 3.08
C LEU A 174 -9.93 -12.67 2.77
N LEU A 175 -10.35 -12.00 1.70
CA LEU A 175 -11.78 -11.89 1.37
C LEU A 175 -12.37 -13.18 0.79
N SER A 176 -11.51 -14.09 0.32
CA SER A 176 -11.86 -15.43 -0.16
C SER A 176 -11.81 -16.49 0.95
N LEU A 177 -11.27 -16.17 2.13
CA LEU A 177 -11.26 -17.06 3.29
C LEU A 177 -12.63 -17.01 3.98
N ASP A 178 -13.51 -17.94 3.59
CA ASP A 178 -14.86 -18.11 4.13
C ASP A 178 -15.00 -19.21 5.16
N SER A 179 -14.01 -20.08 5.24
CA SER A 179 -14.02 -21.29 6.05
C SER A 179 -12.61 -21.60 6.54
N ILE A 180 -12.52 -22.31 7.66
CA ILE A 180 -11.25 -22.74 8.22
C ILE A 180 -10.49 -23.68 7.28
N THR A 181 -11.21 -24.47 6.48
CA THR A 181 -10.64 -25.39 5.49
C THR A 181 -9.84 -24.66 4.41
N ARG A 182 -10.22 -23.43 4.04
CA ARG A 182 -9.46 -22.58 3.11
C ARG A 182 -8.19 -21.99 3.74
N LEU A 183 -8.13 -21.89 5.06
CA LEU A 183 -6.94 -21.42 5.78
C LEU A 183 -5.88 -22.51 5.90
N GLU A 184 -6.29 -23.77 6.04
CA GLU A 184 -5.41 -24.93 6.25
C GLU A 184 -4.21 -25.00 5.28
N PRO A 185 -4.38 -24.92 3.94
CA PRO A 185 -3.24 -25.00 3.02
C PRO A 185 -2.26 -23.84 3.18
N LEU A 186 -2.71 -22.68 3.67
CA LEU A 186 -1.83 -21.53 3.90
C LEU A 186 -0.97 -21.73 5.14
N VAL A 187 -1.52 -22.35 6.19
CA VAL A 187 -0.85 -22.53 7.48
C VAL A 187 -0.13 -23.88 7.62
N GLN A 188 -0.21 -24.77 6.64
CA GLN A 188 0.37 -26.13 6.71
C GLN A 188 1.85 -26.15 7.10
N ARG A 189 2.65 -25.18 6.63
CA ARG A 189 4.09 -25.08 6.93
C ARG A 189 4.41 -24.28 8.20
N TRP A 190 3.39 -23.72 8.84
CA TRP A 190 3.55 -22.88 10.02
C TRP A 190 3.54 -23.74 11.27
N VAL A 191 4.68 -23.74 11.99
CA VAL A 191 4.91 -24.63 13.14
C VAL A 191 3.87 -24.48 14.25
N PHE A 192 3.26 -23.31 14.39
CA PHE A 192 2.27 -23.01 15.42
C PHE A 192 0.81 -23.19 14.96
N ALA A 193 0.60 -23.79 13.77
CA ALA A 193 -0.73 -23.95 13.20
C ALA A 193 -1.66 -24.80 14.08
N THR A 194 -1.16 -25.88 14.68
CA THR A 194 -1.97 -26.81 15.50
C THR A 194 -2.66 -26.11 16.67
N GLY A 195 -1.93 -25.26 17.42
CA GLY A 195 -2.47 -24.54 18.58
C GLY A 195 -3.16 -23.21 18.26
N HIS A 196 -2.79 -22.54 17.17
CA HIS A 196 -3.23 -21.17 16.89
C HIS A 196 -4.08 -20.99 15.63
N ARG A 197 -4.29 -22.02 14.80
CA ARG A 197 -5.07 -21.89 13.55
C ARG A 197 -6.50 -21.40 13.78
N VAL A 198 -7.18 -21.90 14.82
CA VAL A 198 -8.58 -21.54 15.11
C VAL A 198 -8.65 -20.09 15.56
N ARG A 199 -7.72 -19.67 16.43
CA ARG A 199 -7.61 -18.28 16.90
C ARG A 199 -7.25 -17.33 15.77
N LEU A 200 -6.36 -17.75 14.86
CA LEU A 200 -6.01 -17.00 13.66
C LEU A 200 -7.24 -16.84 12.77
N TYR A 201 -7.96 -17.93 12.49
CA TYR A 201 -9.18 -17.89 11.68
C TYR A 201 -10.23 -16.96 12.28
N ALA A 202 -10.49 -17.03 13.59
CA ALA A 202 -11.44 -16.14 14.27
C ALA A 202 -11.04 -14.65 14.15
N ALA A 203 -9.74 -14.34 14.29
CA ALA A 203 -9.22 -12.99 14.09
C ALA A 203 -9.40 -12.52 12.64
N LEU A 204 -9.11 -13.37 11.65
CA LEU A 204 -9.28 -13.07 10.23
C LEU A 204 -10.76 -12.89 9.86
N HIS A 205 -11.64 -13.73 10.40
CA HIS A 205 -13.08 -13.63 10.21
C HIS A 205 -13.61 -12.29 10.72
N THR A 206 -13.19 -11.87 11.92
CA THR A 206 -13.55 -10.56 12.50
C THR A 206 -13.08 -9.40 11.63
N LEU A 207 -11.84 -9.48 11.12
CA LEU A 207 -11.30 -8.46 10.20
C LEU A 207 -12.08 -8.41 8.89
N ARG A 208 -12.43 -9.57 8.32
CA ARG A 208 -13.23 -9.66 7.10
C ARG A 208 -14.62 -9.05 7.30
N ALA A 209 -15.29 -9.36 8.41
CA ALA A 209 -16.59 -8.79 8.76
C ALA A 209 -16.51 -7.25 8.88
N THR A 210 -15.46 -6.75 9.55
CA THR A 210 -15.21 -5.31 9.70
C THR A 210 -15.02 -4.63 8.34
N ILE A 211 -14.20 -5.21 7.46
CA ILE A 211 -13.95 -4.67 6.11
C ILE A 211 -15.24 -4.65 5.27
N ASN A 212 -16.02 -5.74 5.30
CA ASN A 212 -17.27 -5.81 4.55
C ASN A 212 -18.28 -4.76 5.04
N SER A 213 -18.39 -4.57 6.35
CA SER A 213 -19.21 -3.51 6.94
C SER A 213 -18.74 -2.11 6.51
N GLN A 214 -17.44 -1.83 6.59
CA GLN A 214 -16.86 -0.57 6.13
C GLN A 214 -17.16 -0.31 4.64
N ARG A 215 -17.00 -1.31 3.78
CA ARG A 215 -17.30 -1.21 2.35
C ARG A 215 -18.77 -0.90 2.08
N GLU A 216 -19.69 -1.54 2.81
CA GLU A 216 -21.12 -1.30 2.64
C GLU A 216 -21.51 0.10 3.11
N THR A 217 -21.00 0.55 4.26
CA THR A 217 -21.23 1.92 4.75
C THR A 217 -20.71 2.97 3.76
N GLU A 218 -19.52 2.78 3.18
CA GLU A 218 -19.00 3.67 2.14
C GLU A 218 -19.86 3.66 0.88
N ARG A 219 -20.36 2.49 0.48
CA ARG A 219 -21.25 2.35 -0.69
C ARG A 219 -22.56 3.11 -0.49
N LEU A 220 -23.18 3.00 0.69
CA LEU A 220 -24.40 3.73 1.03
C LEU A 220 -24.17 5.25 1.03
N LYS A 221 -23.10 5.73 1.66
CA LYS A 221 -22.70 7.15 1.64
C LYS A 221 -22.50 7.67 0.21
N ARG A 222 -21.88 6.87 -0.66
CA ARG A 222 -21.70 7.25 -2.08
C ARG A 222 -23.04 7.29 -2.83
N LYS A 223 -23.97 6.39 -2.54
CA LYS A 223 -25.31 6.37 -3.16
C LYS A 223 -26.13 7.59 -2.73
N GLU A 224 -26.10 7.92 -1.44
CA GLU A 224 -26.78 9.10 -0.88
C GLU A 224 -26.22 10.41 -1.46
N LYS A 225 -24.89 10.57 -1.49
CA LYS A 225 -24.25 11.73 -2.11
C LYS A 225 -24.66 11.90 -3.58
N ARG A 226 -24.77 10.80 -4.33
CA ARG A 226 -25.24 10.84 -5.73
C ARG A 226 -26.71 11.28 -5.84
N ARG A 227 -27.58 10.86 -4.91
CA ARG A 227 -28.97 11.29 -4.86
C ARG A 227 -29.07 12.80 -4.56
N ALA A 228 -28.35 13.28 -3.55
CA ALA A 228 -28.30 14.70 -3.22
C ALA A 228 -27.83 15.57 -4.40
N THR A 229 -26.76 15.14 -5.12
CA THR A 229 -26.29 15.89 -6.30
C THR A 229 -27.27 15.88 -7.48
N ARG A 230 -28.15 14.88 -7.58
CA ARG A 230 -29.18 14.82 -8.63
C ARG A 230 -30.38 15.69 -8.27
N ALA A 231 -30.80 15.69 -7.01
CA ALA A 231 -31.85 16.56 -6.51
C ALA A 231 -31.47 18.05 -6.66
N GLY A 232 -30.24 18.43 -6.27
CA GLY A 232 -29.77 19.81 -6.44
C GLY A 232 -29.70 20.27 -7.90
N LYS A 233 -29.32 19.39 -8.83
CA LYS A 233 -29.34 19.72 -10.27
C LYS A 233 -30.75 19.87 -10.84
N LYS A 234 -31.71 19.08 -10.34
CA LYS A 234 -33.11 19.20 -10.76
C LYS A 234 -33.71 20.53 -10.28
N ALA A 235 -33.45 20.91 -9.02
CA ALA A 235 -33.93 22.19 -8.47
C ALA A 235 -33.37 23.42 -9.22
N VAL A 236 -32.13 23.37 -9.71
CA VAL A 236 -31.55 24.45 -10.52
C VAL A 236 -32.18 24.52 -11.92
N TYR A 237 -32.50 23.37 -12.52
CA TYR A 237 -33.15 23.33 -13.83
C TYR A 237 -34.61 23.80 -13.76
N ASP A 238 -35.36 23.40 -12.75
CA ASP A 238 -36.76 23.83 -12.57
C ASP A 238 -36.84 25.35 -12.29
N SER A 239 -35.86 25.92 -11.55
CA SER A 239 -35.80 27.36 -11.26
C SER A 239 -35.37 28.24 -12.45
N GLU A 240 -34.70 27.69 -13.48
CA GLU A 240 -34.37 28.41 -14.73
C GLU A 240 -35.49 28.29 -15.78
N SER A 241 -36.43 27.34 -15.63
CA SER A 241 -37.57 27.17 -16.55
C SER A 241 -38.81 27.99 -16.19
N GLU A 242 -38.91 28.49 -14.95
CA GLU A 242 -40.05 29.34 -14.52
C GLU A 242 -39.90 30.83 -14.87
N SER A 243 -38.72 31.30 -15.31
CA SER A 243 -38.55 32.71 -15.73
C SER A 243 -38.86 32.97 -17.21
N ALA A 244 -39.45 32.02 -17.92
CA ALA A 244 -39.67 32.09 -19.37
C ALA A 244 -41.11 31.85 -19.83
N ASN A 245 -42.07 31.67 -18.92
CA ASN A 245 -43.49 31.53 -19.25
C ASN A 245 -44.36 32.08 -18.09
N GLU A 246 -44.36 33.40 -17.93
CA GLU A 246 -45.55 34.10 -17.45
C GLU A 246 -46.32 34.54 -18.71
N ASP A 247 -47.32 33.76 -19.10
CA ASP A 247 -48.52 34.18 -19.85
C ASP A 247 -49.24 32.95 -20.44
N GLN A 248 -49.96 32.19 -19.58
CA GLN A 248 -51.25 31.59 -19.96
C GLN A 248 -51.96 31.00 -18.74
N GLU A 249 -52.89 31.77 -18.19
CA GLU A 249 -53.99 31.27 -17.37
C GLU A 249 -55.02 30.56 -18.25
N GLU A 250 -55.51 29.41 -17.80
CA GLU A 250 -56.93 29.01 -17.73
C GLU A 250 -56.97 27.57 -17.14
N SER A 251 -57.43 27.40 -15.90
CA SER A 251 -58.84 27.14 -15.54
C SER A 251 -59.36 25.78 -16.03
N SER A 252 -59.56 24.84 -15.10
CA SER A 252 -60.84 24.13 -14.94
C SER A 252 -60.74 23.06 -13.84
N SER A 253 -61.61 23.23 -12.86
CA SER A 253 -62.02 22.29 -11.82
C SER A 253 -62.72 21.04 -12.37
N GLY A 254 -62.73 19.96 -11.59
CA GLY A 254 -63.62 18.81 -11.79
C GLY A 254 -63.33 17.67 -10.83
N ASP A 255 -64.02 17.69 -9.67
CA ASP A 255 -64.24 16.52 -8.81
C ASP A 255 -65.02 15.43 -9.57
N GLU A 256 -64.73 14.15 -9.34
CA GLU A 256 -65.76 13.16 -9.00
C GLU A 256 -65.16 11.84 -8.46
N GLU A 257 -65.81 11.36 -7.41
CA GLU A 257 -65.61 10.16 -6.62
C GLU A 257 -66.65 9.12 -7.07
N VAL A 258 -66.26 7.91 -7.52
CA VAL A 258 -67.16 6.74 -7.58
C VAL A 258 -66.39 5.42 -7.34
N ASP A 259 -67.07 4.59 -6.56
CA ASP A 259 -66.73 3.34 -5.89
C ASP A 259 -66.81 2.04 -6.76
N GLU A 260 -66.20 0.97 -6.22
CA GLU A 260 -66.37 -0.51 -6.30
C GLU A 260 -66.63 -1.35 -7.60
N HIS A 261 -65.60 -2.15 -7.95
CA HIS A 261 -65.57 -3.65 -8.11
C HIS A 261 -66.40 -4.39 -9.22
N PRO A 262 -66.14 -5.71 -9.50
CA PRO A 262 -65.09 -6.22 -10.39
C PRO A 262 -65.62 -7.06 -11.57
N ARG A 263 -64.98 -7.03 -12.75
CA ARG A 263 -65.22 -8.01 -13.82
C ARG A 263 -63.96 -8.47 -14.53
N SER A 264 -63.70 -9.77 -14.35
CA SER A 264 -62.72 -10.58 -15.07
C SER A 264 -63.02 -10.62 -16.56
N SER A 265 -62.04 -10.27 -17.41
CA SER A 265 -62.00 -10.61 -18.84
C SER A 265 -60.60 -10.31 -19.44
N PRO A 266 -60.24 -10.93 -20.57
CA PRO A 266 -58.90 -11.48 -20.79
C PRO A 266 -57.84 -10.49 -21.29
N ILE A 267 -56.60 -10.81 -20.96
CA ILE A 267 -55.35 -10.15 -21.35
C ILE A 267 -55.21 -10.03 -22.88
N PRO A 268 -55.12 -8.82 -23.46
CA PRO A 268 -54.63 -8.63 -24.82
C PRO A 268 -53.08 -8.66 -24.85
N PRO A 269 -52.46 -9.18 -25.92
CA PRO A 269 -51.00 -9.25 -26.03
C PRO A 269 -50.37 -7.85 -26.18
N PRO A 270 -49.12 -7.67 -25.72
CA PRO A 270 -48.47 -6.37 -25.73
C PRO A 270 -48.12 -5.89 -27.15
N PRO A 271 -48.16 -4.56 -27.40
CA PRO A 271 -47.79 -3.98 -28.68
C PRO A 271 -46.29 -4.17 -28.97
N LYS A 272 -46.00 -4.66 -30.17
CA LYS A 272 -44.64 -4.79 -30.71
C LYS A 272 -44.06 -3.39 -30.95
N HIS A 273 -43.24 -2.91 -30.01
CA HIS A 273 -42.39 -1.76 -30.25
C HIS A 273 -41.34 -2.10 -31.32
N SER A 274 -41.51 -1.50 -32.50
CA SER A 274 -40.53 -1.50 -33.57
C SER A 274 -39.25 -0.81 -33.08
N ARG A 275 -38.15 -1.58 -32.99
CA ARG A 275 -36.82 -1.01 -32.81
C ARG A 275 -36.48 -0.22 -34.07
N LYS A 276 -36.38 1.11 -33.94
CA LYS A 276 -35.74 1.95 -34.94
C LYS A 276 -34.28 1.52 -35.07
N VAL A 277 -33.96 1.02 -36.26
CA VAL A 277 -32.62 0.73 -36.75
C VAL A 277 -31.78 2.00 -36.63
N LEU A 278 -30.75 1.97 -35.76
CA LEU A 278 -29.73 3.01 -35.73
C LEU A 278 -28.87 2.82 -36.98
N LYS A 279 -28.95 3.77 -37.90
CA LYS A 279 -28.09 3.86 -39.08
C LYS A 279 -26.63 3.93 -38.63
N GLU A 280 -25.80 3.08 -39.22
CA GLU A 280 -24.36 3.23 -39.28
C GLU A 280 -24.01 4.63 -39.80
N VAL A 281 -23.37 5.43 -38.96
CA VAL A 281 -22.64 6.63 -39.39
C VAL A 281 -21.17 6.28 -39.36
N THR A 282 -20.72 5.67 -40.45
CA THR A 282 -19.35 5.73 -40.92
C THR A 282 -19.05 7.17 -41.31
N ASN A 283 -18.11 7.82 -40.59
CA ASN A 283 -17.31 8.90 -41.15
C ASN A 283 -16.03 9.04 -40.34
N GLN A 284 -15.01 8.30 -40.80
CA GLN A 284 -13.62 8.59 -40.50
C GLN A 284 -13.24 9.92 -41.17
N LYS A 285 -12.67 10.85 -40.42
CA LYS A 285 -11.81 11.91 -40.97
C LYS A 285 -10.40 11.72 -40.42
N PRO A 286 -9.36 11.61 -41.29
CA PRO A 286 -7.99 11.57 -40.84
C PRO A 286 -7.55 12.98 -40.42
N SER A 287 -7.20 13.13 -39.14
CA SER A 287 -6.56 14.35 -38.63
C SER A 287 -5.10 14.38 -39.11
N THR A 288 -4.83 15.25 -40.08
CA THR A 288 -3.48 15.62 -40.53
C THR A 288 -2.79 16.40 -39.42
N ARG A 289 -1.92 15.72 -38.69
CA ARG A 289 -1.08 16.31 -37.64
C ARG A 289 0.04 17.11 -38.29
N ALA A 290 -0.08 18.43 -38.24
CA ALA A 290 0.95 19.36 -38.69
C ALA A 290 2.30 19.07 -38.01
N ARG A 291 3.34 18.91 -38.84
CA ARG A 291 4.71 18.65 -38.45
C ARG A 291 5.32 19.97 -37.95
N VAL A 292 5.38 20.15 -36.63
CA VAL A 292 6.07 21.27 -36.00
C VAL A 292 7.57 21.16 -36.33
N THR A 293 8.09 22.13 -37.06
CA THR A 293 9.50 22.30 -37.36
C THR A 293 10.28 22.59 -36.08
N ARG A 294 11.38 21.85 -35.90
CA ARG A 294 12.24 21.91 -34.70
C ARG A 294 13.14 23.13 -34.83
N ALA A 295 12.93 24.16 -33.99
CA ALA A 295 13.86 25.29 -33.89
C ALA A 295 15.23 24.81 -33.38
N ALA A 296 16.29 25.43 -33.91
CA ALA A 296 17.69 25.15 -33.58
C ALA A 296 17.96 25.33 -32.08
N ARG A 297 18.61 24.33 -31.46
CA ARG A 297 18.94 24.32 -30.03
C ARG A 297 20.14 25.24 -29.76
N LYS A 298 19.99 26.15 -28.78
CA LYS A 298 21.11 26.88 -28.18
C LYS A 298 22.00 25.91 -27.36
N PRO A 299 23.31 26.17 -27.22
CA PRO A 299 24.22 25.35 -26.43
C PRO A 299 23.83 25.37 -24.94
N LEU A 300 23.76 24.19 -24.33
CA LEU A 300 23.38 23.96 -22.93
C LEU A 300 24.50 24.44 -22.00
N GLN A 301 24.20 25.40 -21.13
CA GLN A 301 25.11 25.93 -20.11
C GLN A 301 24.69 25.40 -18.73
N GLY A 302 25.00 24.14 -18.41
CA GLY A 302 24.88 23.66 -17.02
C GLY A 302 24.73 22.14 -16.84
N ALA A 303 25.43 21.60 -15.84
CA ALA A 303 25.41 20.18 -15.47
C ALA A 303 24.02 19.66 -15.03
N SER A 304 23.10 20.54 -14.62
CA SER A 304 21.73 20.18 -14.24
C SER A 304 20.83 19.85 -15.43
N GLU A 305 21.12 20.39 -16.62
CA GLU A 305 20.38 20.09 -17.86
C GLU A 305 20.86 18.79 -18.53
N VAL A 306 22.16 18.47 -18.39
CA VAL A 306 22.74 17.20 -18.86
C VAL A 306 22.10 16.00 -18.13
N ALA A 307 21.79 16.14 -16.84
CA ALA A 307 21.10 15.08 -16.09
C ALA A 307 19.65 14.85 -16.56
N GLN A 308 19.00 15.84 -17.18
CA GLN A 308 17.64 15.70 -17.72
C GLN A 308 17.61 15.11 -19.13
N SER A 309 18.70 15.20 -19.90
CA SER A 309 18.74 14.68 -21.28
C SER A 309 18.89 13.16 -21.38
N TYR A 310 19.34 12.49 -20.30
CA TYR A 310 19.54 11.03 -20.28
C TYR A 310 18.44 10.25 -19.54
N GLY A 311 17.40 10.92 -19.04
CA GLY A 311 16.28 10.28 -18.35
C GLY A 311 14.97 10.41 -19.12
N VAL A 312 14.24 9.32 -19.32
CA VAL A 312 12.86 9.36 -19.82
C VAL A 312 12.05 10.30 -18.91
N PRO A 313 11.45 11.39 -19.42
CA PRO A 313 10.76 12.35 -18.57
C PRO A 313 9.50 11.69 -18.00
N TYR A 314 9.51 11.37 -16.71
CA TYR A 314 8.30 11.04 -15.99
C TYR A 314 7.36 12.25 -16.03
N ARG A 315 6.21 12.10 -16.70
CA ARG A 315 5.11 13.08 -16.67
C ARG A 315 4.60 13.21 -15.23
N THR A 316 5.14 14.17 -14.48
CA THR A 316 4.57 14.55 -13.19
C THR A 316 3.25 15.28 -13.41
N SER A 317 2.31 15.18 -12.45
CA SER A 317 1.00 15.84 -12.51
C SER A 317 1.08 17.36 -12.62
N SER A 318 2.23 17.96 -12.26
CA SER A 318 2.50 19.39 -12.44
C SER A 318 2.57 19.81 -13.91
N GLY A 319 3.17 18.98 -14.77
CA GLY A 319 3.26 19.24 -16.22
C GLY A 319 1.92 19.19 -16.94
N ARG A 320 0.91 18.48 -16.40
CA ARG A 320 -0.44 18.47 -16.96
C ARG A 320 -1.24 19.75 -16.67
N ARG A 321 -0.91 20.49 -15.61
CA ARG A 321 -1.61 21.75 -15.30
C ARG A 321 -1.07 22.92 -16.12
N ALA A 322 0.25 22.96 -16.35
CA ALA A 322 0.86 23.99 -17.19
C ALA A 322 0.37 23.92 -18.65
N ALA A 323 0.22 22.72 -19.21
CA ALA A 323 -0.26 22.54 -20.58
C ALA A 323 -1.76 22.87 -20.77
N LYS A 324 -2.54 23.02 -19.69
CA LYS A 324 -3.97 23.38 -19.75
C LYS A 324 -4.22 24.88 -19.51
N ALA A 325 -3.19 25.63 -19.13
CA ALA A 325 -3.26 27.08 -18.98
C ALA A 325 -2.70 27.83 -20.20
N ALA A 326 -2.15 27.10 -21.19
CA ALA A 326 -1.47 27.64 -22.36
C ALA A 326 -2.19 27.30 -23.69
N GLY A 327 -3.46 26.91 -23.63
CA GLY A 327 -4.33 26.69 -24.79
C GLY A 327 -5.77 26.96 -24.38
#